data_AF-A0A2K3K3K9-F1
#
_entry.id   AF-A0A2K3K3K9-F1
#
_cell.length_a   1.000
_cell.length_b   1.000
_cell.length_c   1.000
_cell.angle_alpha   90.00
_cell.angle_beta   90.00
_cell.angle_gamma   90.00
#
_symmetry.space_group_name_H-M   'P 1'
#
loop_
_entity.id
_entity.type
_entity.pdbx_description
1 polymer ?
#
loop_
_entity_poly.entity_id
_entity_poly.type
_entity_poly.pdbx_seq_one_letter_code
_entity_poly.pdbx_strand_id
1 'polypeptide(L)'
;MLHAKNLPHRFWAEAMSTAYYIHNRVTLRKGTSTTLYELWKGRKPTVKHFHVFGSKCYILVDREPRRKLDPKSEEGIFLLVEENIVKLEHVTTEDQVADIFTKALDVFQFERLRGKLGIFLHEEL
;
A
#
# COMPACT_ATOMS: atom_id res chain seq x y z
N MET A 1 2.52 -16.28 1.76
CA MET A 1 2.01 -14.90 1.57
C MET A 1 3.09 -13.96 1.05
N LEU A 2 4.22 -13.79 1.74
CA LEU A 2 5.32 -12.89 1.30
C LEU A 2 6.00 -13.36 0.00
N HIS A 3 6.55 -14.58 -0.02
CA HIS A 3 7.24 -15.12 -1.20
C HIS A 3 6.33 -15.20 -2.43
N ALA A 4 5.05 -15.55 -2.24
CA ALA A 4 4.08 -15.62 -3.33
C ALA A 4 3.79 -14.26 -3.99
N LYS A 5 4.10 -13.15 -3.30
CA LYS A 5 3.92 -11.77 -3.78
C LYS A 5 5.24 -11.04 -3.99
N ASN A 6 6.38 -11.74 -3.89
CA ASN A 6 7.72 -11.16 -3.96
C ASN A 6 7.89 -9.94 -3.04
N LEU A 7 7.31 -10.00 -1.83
CA LEU A 7 7.38 -8.91 -0.87
C LEU A 7 8.64 -9.00 0.00
N PRO A 8 9.27 -7.86 0.32
CA PRO A 8 10.41 -7.82 1.24
C PRO A 8 10.09 -8.41 2.62
N HIS A 9 11.12 -8.98 3.27
CA HIS A 9 10.98 -9.64 4.57
C HIS A 9 10.55 -8.70 5.71
N ARG A 10 10.70 -7.38 5.54
CA ARG A 10 10.25 -6.37 6.52
C ARG A 10 8.76 -6.44 6.81
N PHE A 11 7.95 -6.94 5.88
CA PHE A 11 6.49 -7.09 6.03
C PHE A 11 6.07 -8.38 6.74
N TRP A 12 7.01 -9.09 7.34
CA TRP A 12 6.72 -10.36 7.99
C TRP A 12 5.73 -10.23 9.14
N ALA A 13 5.82 -9.17 9.92
CA ALA A 13 4.89 -8.92 11.03
C ALA A 13 3.44 -8.71 10.52
N GLU A 14 3.26 -7.93 9.47
CA GLU A 14 1.97 -7.67 8.83
C GLU A 14 1.39 -8.94 8.20
N ALA A 15 2.24 -9.75 7.54
CA ALA A 15 1.83 -11.04 6.98
C ALA A 15 1.35 -11.99 8.08
N MET A 16 2.06 -12.05 9.21
CA MET A 16 1.70 -12.89 10.36
C MET A 16 0.41 -12.43 11.02
N SER A 17 0.23 -11.13 11.27
CA SER A 17 -1.03 -10.59 11.82
C SER A 17 -2.21 -10.92 10.90
N THR A 18 -2.06 -10.70 9.59
CA THR A 18 -3.11 -11.00 8.61
C THR A 18 -3.46 -12.50 8.59
N ALA A 19 -2.46 -13.38 8.62
CA ALA A 19 -2.68 -14.82 8.65
C ALA A 19 -3.46 -15.24 9.91
N TYR A 20 -3.08 -14.74 11.08
CA TYR A 20 -3.78 -15.01 12.35
C TYR A 20 -5.22 -14.47 12.33
N TYR A 21 -5.41 -13.25 11.84
CA TYR A 21 -6.71 -12.60 11.73
C TYR A 21 -7.69 -13.39 10.85
N ILE A 22 -7.21 -13.90 9.71
CA ILE A 22 -7.97 -14.79 8.80
C ILE A 22 -8.23 -16.13 9.47
N HIS A 23 -7.20 -16.74 10.07
CA HIS A 23 -7.30 -18.04 10.71
C HIS A 23 -8.42 -18.08 11.75
N ASN A 24 -8.52 -17.07 12.60
CA ASN A 24 -9.55 -16.98 13.64
C ASN A 24 -10.98 -16.84 13.10
N ARG A 25 -11.15 -16.35 11.87
CA ARG A 25 -12.46 -16.05 11.27
C ARG A 25 -12.93 -17.07 10.24
N VAL A 26 -12.01 -17.86 9.68
CA VAL A 26 -12.33 -18.82 8.61
C VAL A 26 -12.14 -20.27 9.07
N THR A 27 -11.24 -20.52 10.02
CA THR A 27 -10.94 -21.89 10.43
C THR A 27 -12.00 -22.40 11.39
N LEU A 28 -12.56 -23.56 11.04
CA LEU A 28 -13.40 -24.36 11.91
C LEU A 28 -12.56 -25.45 12.55
N ARG A 29 -12.75 -25.66 13.85
CA ARG A 29 -12.17 -26.80 14.54
C ARG A 29 -12.93 -28.06 14.14
N LYS A 30 -12.23 -29.18 13.94
CA LYS A 30 -12.89 -30.46 13.69
C LYS A 30 -13.90 -30.76 14.81
N GLY A 31 -15.16 -31.01 14.44
CA GLY A 31 -16.25 -31.26 15.38
C GLY A 31 -17.00 -30.01 15.86
N THR A 32 -16.64 -28.80 15.40
CA THR A 32 -17.42 -27.59 15.65
C THR A 32 -17.92 -26.97 14.34
N SER A 33 -19.08 -26.32 14.40
CA SER A 33 -19.63 -25.51 13.31
C SER A 33 -19.37 -24.01 13.50
N THR A 34 -18.60 -23.65 14.53
CA THR A 34 -18.31 -22.27 14.91
C THR A 34 -16.83 -21.96 14.75
N THR A 35 -16.54 -20.70 14.39
CA THR A 35 -15.17 -20.18 14.27
C THR A 35 -14.65 -19.73 15.64
N LEU A 36 -13.32 -19.61 15.79
CA LEU A 36 -12.71 -19.05 17.01
C LEU A 36 -13.21 -17.63 17.29
N TYR A 37 -13.44 -16.84 16.25
CA TYR A 37 -14.02 -15.51 16.35
C TYR A 37 -15.45 -15.54 16.92
N GLU A 38 -16.31 -16.45 16.45
CA GLU A 38 -17.67 -16.61 16.98
C GLU A 38 -17.68 -17.02 18.45
N LEU A 39 -16.79 -17.95 18.82
CA LEU A 39 -16.65 -18.38 20.21
C LEU A 39 -16.21 -17.22 21.12
N TRP A 40 -15.33 -16.36 20.65
CA TRP A 40 -14.81 -15.25 21.45
C TRP A 40 -15.72 -14.01 21.47
N LYS A 41 -16.33 -13.65 20.34
CA LYS A 41 -17.13 -12.42 20.19
C LYS A 41 -18.64 -12.64 20.22
N GLY A 42 -19.11 -13.90 20.25
CA GLY A 42 -20.53 -14.24 20.28
C GLY A 42 -21.30 -13.85 19.02
N ARG A 43 -20.61 -13.49 17.93
CA ARG A 43 -21.22 -13.06 16.66
C ARG A 43 -20.44 -13.60 15.46
N LYS A 44 -21.14 -13.80 14.35
CA LYS A 44 -20.52 -14.25 13.09
C LYS A 44 -19.48 -13.23 12.59
N PRO A 45 -18.32 -13.67 12.08
CA PRO A 45 -17.36 -12.77 11.47
C PRO A 45 -17.91 -12.24 10.14
N THR A 46 -17.72 -10.95 9.90
CA THR A 46 -17.84 -10.39 8.56
C THR A 46 -16.53 -10.66 7.82
N VAL A 47 -16.60 -11.13 6.57
CA VAL A 47 -15.43 -11.41 5.71
C VAL A 47 -15.42 -10.58 4.43
N LYS A 48 -16.38 -9.66 4.26
CA LYS A 48 -16.52 -8.83 3.06
C LYS A 48 -15.32 -7.90 2.81
N HIS A 49 -14.59 -7.55 3.87
CA HIS A 49 -13.44 -6.65 3.82
C HIS A 49 -12.11 -7.39 3.57
N PHE A 50 -12.14 -8.70 3.32
CA PHE A 50 -10.92 -9.46 3.06
C PHE A 50 -10.43 -9.15 1.65
N HIS A 51 -9.18 -8.72 1.57
CA HIS A 51 -8.46 -8.55 0.31
C HIS A 51 -7.20 -9.41 0.30
N VAL A 52 -6.70 -9.68 -0.90
CA VAL A 52 -5.49 -10.48 -1.10
C VAL A 52 -4.30 -9.71 -0.54
N PHE A 53 -3.66 -10.24 0.51
CA PHE A 53 -2.42 -9.66 1.03
C PHE A 53 -1.38 -9.51 -0.09
N GLY A 54 -0.72 -8.35 -0.14
CA GLY A 54 0.23 -8.00 -1.17
C GLY A 54 -0.37 -7.64 -2.53
N SER A 55 -1.70 -7.44 -2.63
CA SER A 55 -2.29 -6.93 -3.87
C SER A 55 -2.04 -5.43 -4.01
N LYS A 56 -1.91 -5.00 -5.27
CA LYS A 56 -1.96 -3.58 -5.65
C LYS A 56 -3.29 -2.97 -5.20
N CYS A 57 -3.22 -1.80 -4.57
CA CYS A 57 -4.38 -1.01 -4.16
C CYS A 57 -4.11 0.47 -4.44
N TYR A 58 -5.17 1.28 -4.36
CA TYR A 58 -5.08 2.72 -4.61
C TYR A 58 -5.56 3.46 -3.37
N ILE A 59 -4.73 4.39 -2.91
CA ILE A 59 -4.95 5.21 -1.74
C ILE A 59 -5.49 6.54 -2.25
N LEU A 60 -6.67 6.94 -1.80
CA LEU A 60 -7.20 8.26 -2.13
C LEU A 60 -6.33 9.32 -1.44
N VAL A 61 -5.73 10.21 -2.23
CA VAL A 61 -4.97 11.34 -1.70
C VAL A 61 -5.96 12.41 -1.24
N ASP A 62 -5.71 12.95 -0.04
CA ASP A 62 -6.55 14.01 0.55
C ASP A 62 -6.68 15.21 -0.37
N ARG A 63 -7.81 15.92 -0.26
CA ARG A 63 -8.15 16.98 -1.22
C ARG A 63 -7.19 18.17 -1.19
N GLU A 64 -6.56 18.41 -0.05
CA GLU A 64 -5.72 19.57 0.21
C GLU A 64 -4.33 19.06 0.62
N PRO A 65 -3.25 19.49 -0.06
CA PRO A 65 -3.13 20.59 -1.01
C PRO A 65 -3.01 20.10 -2.46
N ARG A 66 -4.09 19.55 -3.05
CA ARG A 66 -4.05 19.14 -4.47
C ARG A 66 -4.17 20.36 -5.38
N ARG A 67 -3.27 20.47 -6.35
CA ARG A 67 -3.33 21.40 -7.47
C ARG A 67 -4.19 20.79 -8.59
N LYS A 68 -4.64 21.64 -9.51
CA LYS A 68 -5.39 21.19 -10.69
C LYS A 68 -4.48 20.28 -11.52
N LEU A 69 -4.91 19.03 -11.75
CA LEU A 69 -4.21 17.93 -12.45
C LEU A 69 -3.32 17.02 -11.58
N ASP A 70 -3.26 17.23 -10.27
CA ASP A 70 -2.55 16.27 -9.40
C ASP A 70 -3.24 14.89 -9.38
N PRO A 71 -2.47 13.80 -9.23
CA PRO A 71 -3.03 12.46 -9.12
C PRO A 71 -4.02 12.38 -7.95
N LYS A 72 -5.20 11.80 -8.21
CA LYS A 72 -6.25 11.64 -7.19
C LYS A 72 -5.96 10.49 -6.24
N SER A 73 -5.05 9.59 -6.62
CA SER A 73 -4.74 8.40 -5.85
C SER A 73 -3.29 7.99 -6.04
N GLU A 74 -2.71 7.46 -4.98
CA GLU A 74 -1.38 6.86 -5.00
C GLU A 74 -1.50 5.34 -5.02
N GLU A 75 -0.55 4.69 -5.69
CA GLU A 75 -0.45 3.24 -5.68
C GLU A 75 0.15 2.75 -4.37
N GLY A 76 -0.44 1.70 -3.80
CA GLY A 76 0.06 1.06 -2.59
C GLY A 76 -0.09 -0.45 -2.64
N ILE A 77 0.46 -1.10 -1.62
CA ILE A 77 0.34 -2.54 -1.41
C ILE A 77 -0.58 -2.78 -0.22
N PHE A 78 -1.55 -3.68 -0.38
CA PHE A 78 -2.47 -4.04 0.69
C PHE A 78 -1.80 -5.00 1.68
N LEU A 79 -1.51 -4.55 2.90
CA LEU A 79 -0.69 -5.31 3.88
C LEU A 79 -1.46 -5.78 5.13
N LEU A 80 -2.63 -5.23 5.47
CA LEU A 80 -3.28 -5.56 6.74
C LEU A 80 -4.80 -5.56 6.64
N VAL A 81 -5.43 -6.56 7.26
CA VAL A 81 -6.90 -6.76 7.32
C VAL A 81 -7.44 -6.52 8.74
N GLU A 82 -6.61 -6.02 9.65
CA GLU A 82 -6.99 -5.80 11.06
C GLU A 82 -7.72 -4.47 11.22
N GLU A 83 -8.98 -4.54 11.68
CA GLU A 83 -9.85 -3.40 12.07
C GLU A 83 -9.82 -2.16 11.17
N ASN A 84 -9.83 -2.34 9.84
CA ASN A 84 -9.77 -1.25 8.84
C ASN A 84 -8.48 -0.41 8.88
N ILE A 85 -7.44 -0.84 9.60
CA ILE A 85 -6.13 -0.20 9.53
C ILE A 85 -5.41 -0.79 8.32
N VAL A 86 -5.57 -0.14 7.18
CA VAL A 86 -4.71 -0.40 6.03
C VAL A 86 -3.38 0.30 6.32
N LYS A 87 -2.37 -0.45 6.78
CA LYS A 87 -1.00 0.05 6.74
C LYS A 87 -0.57 0.08 5.27
N LEU A 88 -0.44 1.28 4.76
CA LEU A 88 -0.02 1.57 3.40
C LEU A 88 1.42 2.03 3.48
N GLU A 89 2.31 1.32 2.81
CA GLU A 89 3.62 1.90 2.53
C GLU A 89 3.50 2.71 1.25
N HIS A 90 3.74 4.02 1.36
CA HIS A 90 3.84 4.88 0.20
C HIS A 90 5.04 4.42 -0.61
N VAL A 91 4.79 3.91 -1.81
CA VAL A 91 5.83 3.73 -2.81
C VAL A 91 6.09 5.13 -3.34
N THR A 92 7.07 5.82 -2.76
CA THR A 92 7.45 7.13 -3.25
C THR A 92 7.87 6.98 -4.71
N THR A 93 7.04 7.47 -5.62
CA THR A 93 7.52 7.83 -6.95
C THR A 93 8.32 9.13 -6.83
N GLU A 94 9.39 9.10 -6.04
CA GLU A 94 10.34 10.22 -5.88
C GLU A 94 10.96 10.63 -7.23
N ASP A 95 10.76 9.79 -8.25
CA ASP A 95 11.18 9.97 -9.63
C ASP A 95 10.00 9.92 -10.62
N GLN A 96 8.87 10.58 -10.31
CA GLN A 96 7.95 10.95 -11.39
C GLN A 96 8.62 11.99 -12.26
N VAL A 97 9.51 11.53 -13.15
CA VAL A 97 10.22 12.36 -14.11
C VAL A 97 9.24 13.21 -14.94
N ALA A 98 8.04 12.72 -15.18
CA ALA A 98 6.94 13.45 -15.82
C ALA A 98 6.56 14.76 -15.12
N ASP A 99 6.86 14.92 -13.83
CA ASP A 99 6.61 16.14 -13.07
C ASP A 99 7.37 17.34 -13.65
N ILE A 100 8.53 17.12 -14.28
CA ILE A 100 9.32 18.19 -14.93
C ILE A 100 8.53 18.91 -16.04
N PHE A 101 7.61 18.21 -16.69
CA PHE A 101 6.82 18.73 -17.80
C PHE A 101 5.43 19.22 -17.38
N THR A 102 5.01 18.92 -16.15
CA THR A 102 3.61 19.05 -15.73
C THR A 102 3.41 19.87 -14.46
N LYS A 103 4.48 20.10 -13.68
CA LYS A 103 4.43 20.85 -12.42
C LYS A 103 5.36 22.07 -12.45
N ALA A 104 4.94 23.12 -11.76
CA ALA A 104 5.82 24.22 -11.39
C ALA A 104 6.69 23.75 -10.20
N LEU A 105 7.93 23.38 -10.51
CA LEU A 105 8.93 22.87 -9.57
C LEU A 105 9.89 23.99 -9.13
N ASP A 106 10.43 23.89 -7.92
CA ASP A 106 11.58 24.71 -7.53
C ASP A 106 12.85 24.23 -8.25
N VAL A 107 13.89 25.08 -8.24
CA VAL A 107 15.13 24.86 -8.98
C VAL A 107 15.81 23.55 -8.57
N PHE A 108 15.85 23.23 -7.27
CA PHE A 108 16.51 22.02 -6.78
C PHE A 108 15.77 20.75 -7.25
N GLN A 109 14.44 20.76 -7.19
CA GLN A 109 13.64 19.62 -7.64
C GLN A 109 13.66 19.47 -9.16
N PHE A 110 13.70 20.57 -9.91
CA PHE A 110 13.86 20.58 -11.36
C PHE A 110 15.22 20.01 -11.79
N GLU A 111 16.34 20.50 -11.23
CA GLU A 111 17.69 20.01 -11.54
C GLU A 111 17.84 18.52 -11.25
N ARG A 112 17.29 18.07 -10.12
CA ARG A 112 17.29 16.65 -9.74
C ARG A 112 16.55 15.78 -10.76
N LEU A 113 15.35 16.17 -11.19
CA LEU A 113 14.57 15.39 -12.18
C LEU A 113 15.16 15.51 -13.60
N ARG A 114 15.72 16.67 -13.95
CA ARG A 114 16.43 16.93 -15.20
C ARG A 114 17.66 16.02 -15.35
N GLY A 115 18.46 15.88 -14.29
CA GLY A 115 19.60 14.97 -14.26
C GLY A 115 19.20 13.50 -14.44
N LYS A 116 18.04 13.09 -13.91
CA LYS A 116 17.48 11.75 -14.11
C LYS A 116 17.03 11.48 -15.55
N LEU A 117 16.74 12.52 -16.34
CA LEU A 117 16.50 12.41 -17.79
C LEU A 117 17.78 12.37 -18.62
N GLY A 118 18.95 12.52 -17.99
CA GLY A 118 20.22 12.64 -18.70
C GLY A 118 20.39 13.98 -19.43
N ILE A 119 19.63 15.01 -19.02
CA ILE A 119 19.73 16.36 -19.58
C ILE A 119 20.71 17.16 -18.71
N PHE A 120 21.93 17.29 -19.18
CA PHE A 120 22.99 18.04 -18.51
C PHE A 120 23.29 19.33 -19.29
N LEU A 121 23.73 20.37 -18.58
CA LEU A 121 24.23 21.57 -19.25
C LEU A 121 25.63 21.29 -19.78
N HIS A 122 26.02 21.96 -20.87
CA HIS A 122 27.32 21.76 -21.53
C HIS A 122 28.52 22.00 -20.59
N GLU A 123 28.32 22.73 -19.50
CA GLU A 123 29.33 23.06 -18.49
C GLU A 123 29.53 21.98 -17.41
N GLU A 124 28.73 20.91 -17.40
CA GLU A 124 28.75 19.83 -16.39
C GLU A 124 29.46 18.54 -16.87
N LEU A 125 30.17 18.58 -18.01
CA LEU A 125 30.95 17.47 -18.60
C LEU A 125 32.46 17.69 -18.49
#